data_AF-A0A1R3L1N9-F1
#
_entry.id   AF-A0A1R3L1N9-F1
#
_cell.length_a   1.000
_cell.length_b   1.000
_cell.length_c   1.000
_cell.angle_alpha   90.00
_cell.angle_beta   90.00
_cell.angle_gamma   90.00
#
_symmetry.space_group_name_H-M   'P 1'
#
loop_
_entity.id
_entity.type
_entity.pdbx_description
1 polymer ?
#
loop_
_entity_poly.entity_id
_entity_poly.type
_entity_poly.pdbx_seq_one_letter_code
_entity_poly.pdbx_strand_id
1 'polypeptide(L)'
;MTGAFAHGAIFFIRDYNPEQNKDNVLARMLDHKEAIISHLSWASLFLGFHTLGLYVHNDVMLAFGTPEKQILIEPIFAQWIQSAHGKTSYGSMYFYLQRMAQHSMRVEAYGCLAG
;
A
#
# COMPACT_ATOMS: atom_id res chain seq x y z
N MET A 1 -10.09 10.13 -17.03
CA MET A 1 -9.12 9.02 -17.11
C MET A 1 -9.47 8.05 -18.23
N THR A 2 -10.62 7.36 -18.23
CA THR A 2 -10.96 6.32 -19.22
C THR A 2 -10.94 6.78 -20.69
N GLY A 3 -11.40 8.01 -20.97
CA GLY A 3 -11.33 8.58 -22.32
C GLY A 3 -9.91 8.73 -22.87
N ALA A 4 -8.93 9.06 -22.01
CA ALA A 4 -7.53 9.15 -22.44
C ALA A 4 -6.98 7.79 -22.89
N PHE A 5 -7.32 6.71 -22.17
CA PHE A 5 -6.95 5.34 -22.57
C PHE A 5 -7.68 4.88 -23.83
N ALA A 6 -8.96 5.23 -23.99
CA ALA A 6 -9.72 4.92 -25.20
C ALA A 6 -9.12 5.59 -26.44
N HIS A 7 -8.82 6.90 -26.36
CA HIS A 7 -8.15 7.62 -27.44
C HIS A 7 -6.71 7.12 -27.66
N GLY A 8 -5.99 6.73 -26.60
CA GLY A 8 -4.67 6.10 -26.71
C GLY A 8 -4.70 4.78 -27.48
N ALA A 9 -5.70 3.92 -27.22
CA ALA A 9 -5.88 2.68 -27.98
C ALA A 9 -6.25 2.94 -29.45
N ILE A 10 -7.08 3.95 -29.73
CA ILE A 10 -7.41 4.36 -31.10
C ILE A 10 -6.15 4.84 -31.83
N PHE A 11 -5.32 5.65 -31.18
CA PHE A 11 -4.02 6.10 -31.71
C PHE A 11 -3.12 4.90 -32.08
N PHE A 12 -2.99 3.91 -31.20
CA PHE A 12 -2.17 2.72 -31.47
C PHE A 12 -2.65 1.88 -32.67
N ILE A 13 -3.94 1.93 -32.99
CA ILE A 13 -4.51 1.17 -34.13
C ILE A 13 -4.44 1.99 -35.42
N ARG A 14 -4.73 3.29 -35.36
CA ARG A 14 -4.95 4.11 -36.56
C ARG A 14 -3.73 4.91 -36.98
N ASP A 15 -2.99 5.46 -36.02
CA ASP A 15 -2.02 6.53 -36.27
C ASP A 15 -0.58 6.12 -35.89
N TYR A 16 -0.40 5.02 -35.16
CA TYR A 16 0.92 4.52 -34.79
C TYR A 16 1.63 3.85 -35.97
N ASN A 17 2.83 4.34 -36.29
CA ASN A 17 3.69 3.79 -37.32
C ASN A 17 4.98 3.18 -36.71
N PRO A 18 5.18 1.85 -36.74
CA PRO A 18 6.33 1.19 -36.13
C PRO A 18 7.66 1.55 -36.79
N GLU A 19 7.69 1.83 -38.10
CA GLU A 19 8.91 2.19 -38.82
C GLU A 19 9.45 3.56 -38.40
N GLN A 20 8.54 4.52 -38.15
CA GLN A 20 8.90 5.87 -37.69
C GLN A 20 9.24 5.91 -36.20
N ASN A 21 8.82 4.91 -35.43
CA ASN A 21 8.98 4.86 -33.98
C ASN A 21 10.02 3.82 -33.54
N LYS A 22 10.82 3.30 -34.46
CA LYS A 22 11.85 2.31 -34.16
C LYS A 22 12.85 2.84 -33.12
N ASP A 23 13.22 1.99 -32.18
CA ASP A 23 14.19 2.24 -31.11
C ASP A 23 13.83 3.38 -30.12
N ASN A 24 12.62 3.94 -30.20
CA ASN A 24 12.16 4.93 -29.24
C ASN A 24 11.57 4.30 -27.96
N VAL A 25 11.25 5.13 -26.97
CA VAL A 25 10.69 4.66 -25.69
C VAL A 25 9.33 3.96 -25.84
N LEU A 26 8.54 4.36 -26.84
CA LEU A 26 7.21 3.83 -27.09
C LEU A 26 7.28 2.42 -27.68
N ALA A 27 8.14 2.21 -28.67
CA ALA A 27 8.43 0.89 -29.22
C ALA A 27 8.99 -0.05 -28.16
N ARG A 28 9.97 0.43 -27.37
CA ARG A 28 10.51 -0.34 -26.25
C ARG A 28 9.44 -0.78 -25.28
N MET A 29 8.51 0.10 -24.89
CA MET A 29 7.38 -0.24 -24.00
C MET A 29 6.51 -1.37 -24.58
N LEU A 30 6.25 -1.35 -25.89
CA LEU A 30 5.47 -2.39 -26.57
C LEU A 30 6.20 -3.73 -26.58
N ASP A 31 7.53 -3.74 -26.70
CA ASP A 31 8.34 -4.97 -26.70
C ASP A 31 8.25 -5.75 -25.38
N HIS A 32 8.07 -5.04 -24.25
CA HIS A 32 7.92 -5.66 -22.92
C HIS A 32 6.53 -5.47 -22.31
N LYS A 33 5.50 -5.29 -23.16
CA LYS A 33 4.11 -5.08 -22.71
C LYS A 33 3.60 -6.20 -21.79
N GLU A 34 4.01 -7.44 -22.03
CA GLU A 34 3.58 -8.59 -21.22
C GLU A 34 4.10 -8.50 -19.78
N ALA A 35 5.32 -7.98 -19.57
CA ALA A 35 5.86 -7.75 -18.24
C ALA A 35 5.10 -6.62 -17.52
N ILE A 36 4.71 -5.55 -18.22
CA ILE A 36 3.91 -4.48 -17.63
C ILE A 36 2.54 -5.01 -17.21
N ILE A 37 1.87 -5.75 -18.09
CA ILE A 37 0.55 -6.35 -17.84
C ILE A 37 0.62 -7.34 -16.68
N SER A 38 1.65 -8.19 -16.61
CA SER A 38 1.80 -9.18 -15.55
C SER A 38 2.00 -8.54 -14.17
N HIS A 39 2.78 -7.47 -14.06
CA HIS A 39 2.98 -6.77 -12.80
C HIS A 39 1.72 -6.01 -12.35
N LEU A 40 0.98 -5.40 -13.29
CA LEU A 40 -0.31 -4.77 -12.98
C LEU A 40 -1.36 -5.80 -12.53
N SER A 41 -1.38 -6.98 -13.17
CA SER A 41 -2.25 -8.09 -12.75
C SER A 41 -1.88 -8.56 -11.34
N TRP A 42 -0.59 -8.78 -11.07
CA TRP A 42 -0.11 -9.14 -9.74
C TRP A 42 -0.50 -8.12 -8.67
N ALA A 43 -0.25 -6.83 -8.92
CA ALA A 43 -0.61 -5.77 -7.97
C ALA A 43 -2.12 -5.74 -7.70
N SER A 44 -2.94 -5.93 -8.73
CA SER A 44 -4.40 -5.93 -8.61
C SER A 44 -4.92 -7.14 -7.82
N LEU A 45 -4.37 -8.34 -8.07
CA LEU A 45 -4.70 -9.53 -7.31
C LEU A 45 -4.22 -9.42 -5.87
N PHE A 46 -2.98 -8.97 -5.67
CA PHE A 46 -2.40 -8.76 -4.34
C PHE A 46 -3.28 -7.82 -3.52
N LEU A 47 -3.57 -6.62 -4.02
CA LEU A 47 -4.42 -5.67 -3.30
C LEU A 47 -5.84 -6.21 -3.11
N GLY A 48 -6.43 -6.82 -4.14
CA GLY A 48 -7.78 -7.39 -4.06
C GLY A 48 -7.91 -8.45 -2.97
N PHE A 49 -7.03 -9.45 -2.94
CA PHE A 49 -7.08 -10.52 -1.95
C PHE A 49 -6.80 -10.03 -0.53
N HIS A 50 -5.82 -9.16 -0.33
CA HIS A 50 -5.46 -8.70 1.01
C HIS A 50 -6.48 -7.72 1.58
N THR A 51 -6.96 -6.75 0.77
CA THR A 51 -7.96 -5.80 1.23
C THR A 51 -9.29 -6.49 1.50
N LEU A 52 -9.81 -7.27 0.55
CA LEU A 52 -11.07 -7.99 0.75
C LEU A 52 -10.95 -9.04 1.86
N GLY A 53 -9.82 -9.76 1.91
CA GLY A 53 -9.56 -10.76 2.94
C GLY A 53 -9.57 -10.16 4.35
N LEU A 54 -8.96 -8.98 4.55
CA LEU A 54 -9.01 -8.28 5.83
C LEU A 54 -10.43 -7.83 6.19
N TYR A 55 -11.20 -7.31 5.23
CA TYR A 55 -12.60 -6.94 5.48
C TYR A 55 -13.44 -8.14 5.91
N VAL A 56 -13.38 -9.24 5.16
CA VAL A 56 -14.12 -10.46 5.49
C VAL A 56 -13.67 -11.05 6.82
N HIS A 57 -12.35 -11.08 7.09
CA HIS A 57 -11.83 -11.52 8.39
C HIS A 57 -12.41 -10.69 9.55
N ASN A 58 -12.42 -9.36 9.41
CA ASN A 58 -12.93 -8.48 10.45
C ASN A 58 -14.44 -8.61 10.66
N ASP A 59 -15.21 -8.81 9.58
CA ASP A 59 -16.65 -9.08 9.65
C ASP A 59 -16.94 -10.41 10.36
N VAL A 60 -16.14 -11.44 10.07
CA VAL A 60 -16.28 -12.77 10.70
C VAL A 60 -15.90 -12.71 12.18
N MET A 61 -14.81 -12.04 12.56
CA MET A 61 -14.43 -11.87 13.97
C MET A 61 -15.48 -11.09 14.76
N LEU A 62 -16.11 -10.09 14.13
CA LEU A 62 -17.21 -9.34 14.72
C LEU A 62 -18.45 -10.22 14.90
N ALA A 63 -18.82 -11.00 13.89
CA ALA A 63 -19.96 -11.91 13.93
C ALA A 63 -19.80 -13.00 15.02
N PHE A 64 -18.56 -13.45 15.27
CA PHE A 64 -18.26 -14.38 16.37
C PHE A 64 -18.16 -13.73 17.75
N GLY A 65 -18.36 -12.42 17.86
CA GLY A 65 -18.33 -11.71 19.15
C GLY A 65 -16.93 -11.56 19.74
N THR A 66 -15.87 -11.71 18.92
CA THR A 66 -14.47 -11.52 19.32
C THR A 66 -13.85 -10.34 18.57
N PRO A 67 -14.32 -9.09 18.79
CA PRO A 67 -13.83 -7.92 18.08
C PRO A 67 -12.35 -7.61 18.35
N GLU A 68 -11.78 -8.09 19.46
CA GLU A 68 -10.37 -7.95 19.82
C GLU A 68 -9.42 -8.70 18.87
N LYS A 69 -9.95 -9.65 18.08
CA LYS A 69 -9.18 -10.41 17.08
C LYS A 69 -9.22 -9.78 15.68
N GLN A 70 -9.84 -8.61 15.55
CA GLN A 70 -9.80 -7.84 14.32
C GLN A 70 -8.37 -7.37 14.02
N ILE A 71 -8.05 -7.33 12.74
CA ILE A 71 -6.76 -6.83 12.26
C ILE A 71 -6.96 -5.37 11.89
N LEU A 72 -6.47 -4.49 12.76
CA LEU A 72 -6.49 -3.04 12.56
C LEU A 72 -5.07 -2.57 12.21
N ILE A 73 -4.91 -2.07 11.00
CA ILE A 73 -3.62 -1.58 10.49
C ILE A 73 -3.61 -0.06 10.57
N GLU A 74 -2.65 0.51 11.32
CA GLU A 74 -2.49 1.95 11.41
C GLU A 74 -1.75 2.53 10.19
N PRO A 75 -2.25 3.63 9.58
CA PRO A 75 -1.64 4.22 8.40
C PRO A 75 -0.46 5.15 8.76
N ILE A 76 0.60 4.58 9.34
CA ILE A 76 1.77 5.29 9.89
C ILE A 76 2.39 6.27 8.88
N PHE A 77 2.50 5.89 7.60
CA PHE A 77 3.04 6.78 6.56
C PHE A 77 2.15 7.99 6.29
N ALA A 78 0.83 7.82 6.31
CA ALA A 78 -0.10 8.93 6.15
C ALA A 78 -0.09 9.85 7.38
N GLN A 79 0.04 9.28 8.59
CA GLN A 79 0.20 10.05 9.83
C GLN A 79 1.48 10.90 9.79
N TRP A 80 2.61 10.32 9.34
CA TRP A 80 3.87 11.04 9.17
C TRP A 80 3.74 12.22 8.19
N ILE A 81 3.11 12.00 7.02
CA ILE A 81 2.82 13.09 6.07
C ILE A 81 1.95 14.16 6.73
N GLN A 82 0.92 13.78 7.48
CA GLN A 82 0.03 14.74 8.16
C GLN A 82 0.77 15.56 9.23
N SER A 83 1.68 14.93 9.99
CA SER A 83 2.55 15.63 10.94
C SER A 83 3.49 16.61 10.26
N ALA A 84 4.04 16.27 9.08
CA ALA A 84 4.87 17.17 8.29
C ALA A 84 4.10 18.42 7.82
N HIS A 85 2.77 18.32 7.66
CA HIS A 85 1.88 19.44 7.34
C HIS A 85 1.35 20.19 8.58
N GLY A 86 1.95 19.99 9.75
CA GLY A 86 1.62 20.76 10.96
C GLY A 86 0.39 20.27 11.73
N LYS A 87 -0.17 19.10 11.40
CA LYS A 87 -1.22 18.48 12.23
C LYS A 87 -0.58 17.87 13.49
N THR A 88 -0.75 18.53 14.62
CA THR A 88 -0.21 18.17 15.95
C THR A 88 -1.02 17.11 16.72
N SER A 89 -2.16 16.65 16.19
CA SER A 89 -3.06 15.70 16.88
C SER A 89 -2.61 14.22 16.79
N TYR A 90 -1.73 13.88 15.85
CA TYR A 90 -0.99 12.62 15.93
C TYR A 90 0.14 12.86 16.91
N GLY A 91 -0.03 12.46 18.17
CA GLY A 91 0.99 12.58 19.20
C GLY A 91 2.32 12.18 18.61
N SER A 92 3.22 13.16 18.46
CA SER A 92 4.42 13.11 17.62
C SER A 92 4.95 11.69 17.48
N MET A 93 4.99 11.14 16.26
CA MET A 93 5.47 9.78 16.02
C MET A 93 6.88 9.55 16.59
N TYR A 94 7.67 10.62 16.75
CA TYR A 94 8.91 10.63 17.52
C TYR A 94 8.74 10.27 19.00
N PHE A 95 7.71 10.79 19.67
CA PHE A 95 7.42 10.54 21.09
C PHE A 95 6.85 9.14 21.33
N TYR A 96 6.02 8.61 20.43
CA TYR A 96 5.42 7.28 20.60
C TYR A 96 6.42 6.13 20.39
N LEU A 97 7.32 6.23 19.39
CA LEU A 97 8.42 5.27 19.20
C LEU A 97 9.41 5.28 20.37
N GLN A 98 9.74 6.47 20.90
CA GLN A 98 10.59 6.59 22.09
C GLN A 98 9.92 6.06 23.36
N ARG A 99 8.60 6.20 23.50
CA ARG A 99 7.83 5.67 24.63
C ARG A 99 7.59 4.16 24.53
N MET A 100 7.39 3.59 23.34
CA MET A 100 7.33 2.13 23.16
C MET A 100 8.69 1.47 23.40
N ALA A 101 9.79 2.08 22.93
CA ALA A 101 11.15 1.61 23.25
C ALA A 101 11.44 1.67 24.77
N GLN A 102 11.02 2.75 25.45
CA GLN A 102 11.16 2.85 26.92
C GLN A 102 10.20 1.96 27.70
N HIS A 103 9.01 1.65 27.17
CA HIS A 103 8.07 0.75 27.83
C HIS A 103 8.56 -0.71 27.75
N SER A 104 9.12 -1.12 26.60
CA SER A 104 9.80 -2.42 26.47
C SER A 104 10.99 -2.56 27.42
N MET A 105 11.83 -1.52 27.54
CA MET A 105 12.97 -1.50 28.48
C MET A 105 12.54 -1.47 29.97
N ARG A 106 11.33 -0.98 30.28
CA ARG A 106 10.82 -0.95 31.65
C ARG A 106 10.28 -2.32 32.07
N VAL A 107 9.69 -3.11 31.16
CA VAL A 107 9.23 -4.47 31.47
C VAL A 107 10.42 -5.41 31.74
N GLU A 108 11.54 -5.25 31.02
CA GLU A 108 12.77 -6.00 31.32
C GLU A 108 13.42 -5.61 32.66
N ALA A 109 13.36 -4.32 33.05
CA ALA A 109 13.90 -3.87 34.34
C ALA A 109 13.08 -4.36 35.55
N TYR A 110 11.77 -4.56 35.42
CA TYR A 110 10.94 -5.17 36.48
C TYR A 110 11.02 -6.72 36.50
N GLY A 111 11.45 -7.36 35.41
CA GLY A 111 11.69 -8.81 35.35
C GLY A 111 13.01 -9.28 35.98
N CYS A 112 13.97 -8.37 36.22
CA CYS A 112 15.27 -8.69 36.79
C CYS A 112 15.34 -8.52 38.34
N LEU A 113 14.26 -8.06 38.98
CA LEU A 113 14.17 -7.85 40.44
C LEU A 113 13.30 -8.89 41.17
N ALA A 114 12.89 -9.95 40.48
CA ALA A 114 12.20 -11.10 41.07
C ALA A 114 13.07 -12.36 40.89
N GLY A 115 14.17 -12.40 41.64
CA GLY A 115 15.08 -13.54 41.79
C GLY A 115 15.67 -13.54 43.18
#